data_AF-A0A9P6R7Q1-F1
#
_entry.id   AF-A0A9P6R7Q1-F1
#
_cell.length_a   1.000
_cell.length_b   1.000
_cell.length_c   1.000
_cell.angle_alpha   90.00
_cell.angle_beta   90.00
_cell.angle_gamma   90.00
#
_symmetry.space_group_name_H-M   'P 1'
#
loop_
_entity.id
_entity.type
_entity.pdbx_description
1 polymer ?
#
loop_
_entity_poly.entity_id
_entity_poly.type
_entity_poly.pdbx_seq_one_letter_code
_entity_poly.pdbx_strand_id
1 'polypeptide(L)'
;MSSSSSAAASASKRPSDQELTQTYNSMKSELNQLAQKIGELETEADEHTLVVDTISPLDPERKCFRLVGGVLVERTVKEVLPALMTNQEGIKNVTMQLVQKYKSKEDEFLAFQKKYNIQVKQ
;
A
#
# COMPACT_ATOMS: atom_id res chain seq x y z
N MET A 1 -18.59 33.25 47.64
CA MET A 1 -19.64 32.21 47.62
C MET A 1 -20.74 32.77 46.73
N SER A 2 -21.15 32.22 45.60
CA SER A 2 -21.06 30.85 45.10
C SER A 2 -21.07 30.86 43.57
N SER A 3 -20.40 29.85 43.03
CA SER A 3 -20.46 29.31 41.68
C SER A 3 -21.85 29.28 41.03
N SER A 4 -21.92 29.49 39.70
CA SER A 4 -22.33 28.40 38.82
C SER A 4 -21.83 28.60 37.40
N SER A 5 -21.03 27.63 36.98
CA SER A 5 -20.59 27.33 35.64
C SER A 5 -21.71 26.71 34.81
N SER A 6 -21.80 27.07 33.54
CA SER A 6 -22.39 26.18 32.53
C SER A 6 -21.59 26.29 31.24
N ALA A 7 -20.59 25.40 31.14
CA ALA A 7 -19.90 25.10 29.90
C ALA A 7 -20.88 24.38 28.95
N ALA A 8 -21.30 25.09 27.90
CA ALA A 8 -22.00 24.47 26.78
C ALA A 8 -20.96 23.70 25.95
N ALA A 9 -20.93 22.38 26.13
CA ALA A 9 -20.17 21.47 25.30
C ALA A 9 -20.67 21.56 23.83
N SER A 10 -19.73 21.76 22.92
CA SER A 10 -19.93 21.87 21.48
C SER A 10 -20.44 20.56 20.87
N ALA A 11 -21.76 20.43 20.77
CA ALA A 11 -22.40 19.39 19.97
C ALA A 11 -22.08 19.64 18.49
N SER A 12 -21.11 18.91 17.95
CA SER A 12 -20.78 18.91 16.53
C SER A 12 -21.98 18.37 15.75
N LYS A 13 -22.55 19.22 14.88
CA LYS A 13 -23.70 18.93 14.03
C LYS A 13 -23.41 17.68 13.17
N ARG A 14 -24.33 16.71 13.12
CA ARG A 14 -24.23 15.55 12.22
C ARG A 14 -24.08 16.05 10.76
N PRO A 15 -23.07 15.58 10.00
CA PRO A 15 -22.95 15.90 8.59
C PRO A 15 -24.19 15.48 7.81
N SER A 16 -24.48 16.16 6.71
CA SER A 16 -25.60 15.82 5.82
C SER A 16 -25.41 14.45 5.19
N ASP A 17 -26.51 13.80 4.78
CA ASP A 17 -26.44 12.47 4.14
C ASP A 17 -25.64 12.48 2.82
N GLN A 18 -25.63 13.62 2.11
CA GLN A 18 -24.82 13.82 0.92
C GLN A 18 -23.33 13.84 1.26
N GLU A 19 -22.92 14.56 2.31
CA GLU A 19 -21.54 14.58 2.79
C GLU A 19 -21.10 13.19 3.26
N LEU A 20 -21.95 12.47 3.99
CA LEU A 20 -21.66 11.09 4.45
C LEU A 20 -21.44 10.14 3.28
N THR A 21 -22.27 10.23 2.24
CA THR A 21 -22.13 9.42 1.02
C THR A 21 -20.85 9.75 0.27
N GLN A 22 -20.49 11.04 0.17
CA GLN A 22 -19.27 11.47 -0.49
C GLN A 22 -18.02 10.98 0.26
N THR A 23 -18.00 11.12 1.59
CA THR A 23 -16.91 10.59 2.43
C THR A 23 -16.80 9.07 2.31
N TYR A 24 -17.92 8.35 2.37
CA TYR A 24 -17.96 6.89 2.20
C TYR A 24 -17.33 6.46 0.87
N ASN A 25 -17.76 7.06 -0.24
CA ASN A 25 -17.25 6.74 -1.57
C ASN A 25 -15.76 7.08 -1.71
N SER A 26 -15.32 8.19 -1.09
CA SER A 26 -13.91 8.59 -1.06
C SER A 26 -13.05 7.54 -0.32
N MET A 27 -13.44 7.15 0.89
CA MET A 27 -12.71 6.15 1.69
C MET A 27 -12.68 4.78 0.99
N LYS A 28 -13.80 4.37 0.39
CA LYS A 28 -13.87 3.13 -0.40
C LYS A 28 -12.95 3.18 -1.62
N SER A 29 -12.90 4.32 -2.31
CA SER A 29 -11.98 4.54 -3.43
C SER A 29 -10.51 4.46 -2.99
N GLU A 30 -10.16 5.08 -1.86
CA GLU A 30 -8.80 5.02 -1.30
C GLU A 30 -8.39 3.58 -0.96
N LEU A 31 -9.28 2.80 -0.32
CA LEU A 31 -9.03 1.38 -0.04
C LEU A 31 -8.83 0.56 -1.31
N ASN A 32 -9.65 0.76 -2.34
CA ASN A 32 -9.51 0.07 -3.61
C ASN A 32 -8.18 0.40 -4.31
N GLN A 33 -7.75 1.66 -4.29
CA GLN A 33 -6.47 2.09 -4.86
C GLN A 33 -5.29 1.47 -4.12
N LEU A 34 -5.35 1.41 -2.78
CA LEU A 34 -4.33 0.75 -1.97
C LEU A 34 -4.27 -0.75 -2.28
N ALA A 35 -5.41 -1.43 -2.36
CA ALA A 35 -5.47 -2.86 -2.68
C ALA A 35 -4.90 -3.17 -4.07
N GLN A 36 -5.25 -2.36 -5.08
CA GLN A 36 -4.68 -2.48 -6.43
C GLN A 36 -3.15 -2.32 -6.40
N LYS A 37 -2.65 -1.28 -5.72
CA LYS A 37 -1.20 -1.03 -5.67
C LYS A 37 -0.43 -2.11 -4.91
N ILE A 38 -1.01 -2.67 -3.84
CA ILE A 38 -0.44 -3.82 -3.13
C ILE A 38 -0.30 -5.00 -4.08
N GLY A 39 -1.37 -5.39 -4.80
CA GLY A 39 -1.33 -6.52 -5.72
C GLY A 39 -0.34 -6.34 -6.88
N GLU A 40 -0.19 -5.12 -7.40
CA GLU A 40 0.84 -4.80 -8.40
C GLU A 40 2.26 -5.05 -7.86
N LEU A 41 2.57 -4.54 -6.66
CA LEU A 41 3.91 -4.67 -6.07
C LEU A 41 4.21 -6.10 -5.60
N GLU A 42 3.20 -6.85 -5.15
CA GLU A 42 3.34 -8.28 -4.84
C GLU A 42 3.75 -9.07 -6.09
N THR A 43 3.09 -8.80 -7.22
CA THR A 43 3.44 -9.43 -8.50
C THR A 43 4.87 -9.08 -8.92
N GLU A 44 5.27 -7.81 -8.82
CA GLU A 44 6.63 -7.37 -9.14
C GLU A 44 7.67 -8.05 -8.22
N ALA A 45 7.38 -8.17 -6.92
CA ALA A 45 8.25 -8.86 -5.97
C ALA A 45 8.40 -10.35 -6.30
N ASP A 46 7.33 -11.01 -6.74
CA ASP A 46 7.34 -12.42 -7.13
C ASP A 46 8.15 -12.64 -8.42
N GLU A 47 8.00 -11.76 -9.41
CA GLU A 47 8.82 -11.77 -10.63
C GLU A 47 10.30 -11.61 -10.30
N HIS A 48 10.66 -10.67 -9.41
CA HIS A 48 12.02 -10.51 -8.92
C HIS A 48 12.52 -11.75 -8.18
N THR A 49 11.68 -12.38 -7.35
CA THR A 49 12.01 -13.62 -6.62
C THR A 49 12.36 -14.73 -7.59
N LEU A 50 11.55 -14.93 -8.63
CA LEU A 50 11.79 -15.94 -9.65
C LEU A 50 13.14 -15.71 -10.38
N VAL A 51 13.47 -14.47 -10.72
CA VAL A 51 14.77 -14.16 -11.36
C VAL A 51 15.93 -14.44 -10.41
N VAL A 52 15.82 -14.03 -9.14
CA VAL A 52 16.87 -14.29 -8.13
C VAL A 52 17.09 -15.79 -7.94
N ASP A 53 16.02 -16.57 -7.77
CA ASP A 53 16.08 -18.01 -7.53
C ASP A 53 16.69 -18.77 -8.73
N THR A 54 16.42 -18.30 -9.95
CA THR A 54 16.95 -18.93 -11.17
C THR A 54 18.42 -18.64 -11.41
N ILE A 55 18.91 -17.44 -11.06
CA ILE A 55 20.32 -17.06 -11.33
C ILE A 55 21.26 -17.28 -10.14
N SER A 56 20.74 -17.33 -8.92
CA SER A 56 21.52 -17.58 -7.69
C SER A 56 22.40 -18.85 -7.74
N PRO A 57 21.95 -20.00 -8.29
CA PRO A 57 22.80 -21.19 -8.36
C PRO A 57 23.81 -21.18 -9.52
N LEU A 58 23.81 -20.14 -10.37
CA LEU A 58 24.73 -20.04 -11.50
C LEU A 58 26.11 -19.56 -11.05
N ASP A 59 27.12 -19.83 -11.89
CA ASP A 59 28.48 -19.33 -11.68
C ASP A 59 28.48 -17.78 -11.54
N PRO A 60 29.04 -17.23 -10.44
CA PRO A 60 29.14 -15.79 -10.22
C PRO A 60 29.85 -15.01 -11.35
N GLU A 61 30.78 -15.63 -12.05
CA GLU A 61 31.53 -15.03 -13.16
C GLU A 61 30.81 -15.18 -14.51
N ARG A 62 29.68 -15.90 -14.56
CA ARG A 62 28.87 -16.03 -15.78
C ARG A 62 28.38 -14.67 -16.25
N LYS A 63 28.51 -14.41 -17.54
CA LYS A 63 28.02 -13.19 -18.18
C LYS A 63 26.49 -13.10 -18.10
N CYS A 64 26.01 -11.93 -17.70
CA CYS A 64 24.61 -11.51 -17.70
C CYS A 64 24.46 -10.30 -18.62
N PHE A 65 23.31 -10.18 -19.27
CA PHE A 65 23.01 -9.03 -20.12
C PHE A 65 21.74 -8.35 -19.66
N ARG A 66 21.83 -7.05 -19.35
CA ARG A 66 20.67 -6.24 -18.98
C ARG A 66 20.24 -5.39 -20.17
N LEU A 67 18.98 -5.50 -20.57
CA LEU A 67 18.39 -4.65 -21.60
C LEU A 67 18.03 -3.28 -21.01
N VAL A 68 18.56 -2.20 -21.59
CA VAL A 68 18.24 -0.82 -21.22
C VAL A 68 18.05 -0.01 -22.49
N GLY A 69 16.83 0.49 -22.72
CA GLY A 69 16.52 1.34 -23.89
C GLY A 69 16.84 0.70 -25.24
N GLY A 70 16.76 -0.64 -25.34
CA GLY A 70 17.10 -1.39 -26.56
C GLY A 70 18.56 -1.83 -26.69
N VAL A 71 19.44 -1.45 -25.75
CA VAL A 71 20.85 -1.86 -25.73
C VAL A 71 21.09 -2.90 -24.64
N LEU A 72 21.82 -3.97 -24.95
CA LEU A 72 22.25 -4.97 -23.97
C LEU A 72 23.56 -4.54 -23.30
N VAL A 73 23.52 -4.36 -21.98
CA VAL A 73 24.69 -4.05 -21.16
C VAL A 73 25.22 -5.34 -20.55
N GLU A 74 26.47 -5.69 -20.88
CA GLU A 74 27.17 -6.84 -20.30
C GLU A 74 27.53 -6.59 -18.83
N ARG A 75 27.26 -7.58 -17.99
CA ARG A 75 27.52 -7.66 -16.55
C ARG A 75 27.85 -9.10 -16.19
N THR A 76 28.07 -9.37 -14.91
CA THR A 76 28.24 -10.72 -14.36
C THR A 76 27.13 -11.03 -13.35
N VAL A 77 26.88 -12.31 -13.05
CA VAL A 77 25.92 -12.72 -12.01
C VAL A 77 26.26 -12.05 -10.68
N LYS A 78 27.53 -12.01 -10.28
CA LYS A 78 28.00 -11.36 -9.04
C LYS A 78 27.68 -9.86 -8.97
N GLU A 79 27.64 -9.17 -10.10
CA GLU A 79 27.32 -7.74 -10.17
C GLU A 79 25.81 -7.48 -10.14
N VAL A 80 25.02 -8.37 -10.73
CA VAL A 80 23.58 -8.18 -10.92
C VAL A 80 22.76 -8.69 -9.74
N LEU A 81 23.17 -9.81 -9.14
CA LEU A 81 22.43 -10.47 -8.06
C LEU A 81 22.18 -9.54 -6.86
N PRO A 82 23.17 -8.77 -6.34
CA PRO A 82 22.93 -7.85 -5.22
C PRO A 82 21.92 -6.75 -5.54
N ALA A 83 21.92 -6.25 -6.78
CA ALA A 83 20.99 -5.22 -7.22
C ALA A 83 19.56 -5.76 -7.30
N LEU A 84 19.38 -7.00 -7.79
CA LEU A 84 18.07 -7.65 -7.84
C LEU A 84 17.53 -7.93 -6.44
N MET A 85 18.36 -8.43 -5.52
CA MET A 85 17.97 -8.67 -4.13
C MET A 85 17.59 -7.38 -3.40
N THR A 86 18.40 -6.32 -3.53
CA THR A 86 18.11 -5.00 -2.94
C THR A 86 16.78 -4.45 -3.44
N ASN A 87 16.51 -4.56 -4.75
CA ASN A 87 15.26 -4.08 -5.34
C ASN A 87 14.06 -4.91 -4.85
N GLN A 88 14.19 -6.23 -4.83
CA GLN A 88 13.16 -7.15 -4.31
C GLN A 88 12.82 -6.83 -2.85
N GLU A 89 13.82 -6.63 -2.00
CA GLU A 89 13.63 -6.26 -0.60
C GLU A 89 12.96 -4.89 -0.46
N GLY A 90 13.38 -3.92 -1.27
CA GLY A 90 12.76 -2.60 -1.33
C GLY A 90 11.26 -2.68 -1.68
N ILE A 91 10.89 -3.46 -2.69
CA ILE A 91 9.49 -3.67 -3.07
C ILE A 91 8.70 -4.34 -1.94
N LYS A 92 9.25 -5.38 -1.31
CA LYS A 92 8.61 -6.04 -0.16
C LYS A 92 8.38 -5.08 1.01
N ASN A 93 9.37 -4.23 1.32
CA ASN A 93 9.25 -3.23 2.38
C ASN A 93 8.15 -2.20 2.09
N VAL A 94 8.09 -1.68 0.86
CA VAL A 94 7.02 -0.75 0.44
C VAL A 94 5.65 -1.44 0.49
N THR A 95 5.58 -2.70 0.05
CA THR A 95 4.34 -3.50 0.10
C THR A 95 3.84 -3.65 1.53
N MET A 96 4.72 -3.98 2.49
CA MET A 96 4.36 -4.06 3.91
C MET A 96 3.84 -2.72 4.45
N GLN A 97 4.47 -1.60 4.07
CA GLN A 97 3.99 -0.27 4.48
C GLN A 97 2.60 0.04 3.90
N LEU A 98 2.33 -0.34 2.65
CA LEU A 98 1.01 -0.18 2.04
C LEU A 98 -0.05 -1.06 2.71
N VAL A 99 0.29 -2.31 3.05
CA VAL A 99 -0.61 -3.20 3.81
C VAL A 99 -0.95 -2.61 5.18
N GLN A 100 0.03 -2.03 5.88
CA GLN A 100 -0.22 -1.36 7.16
C GLN A 100 -1.12 -0.13 6.98
N LYS A 101 -0.88 0.67 5.94
CA LYS A 101 -1.72 1.83 5.61
C LYS A 101 -3.15 1.41 5.25
N TYR A 102 -3.31 0.33 4.48
CA TYR A 102 -4.61 -0.25 4.14
C TYR A 102 -5.38 -0.61 5.40
N LYS A 103 -4.77 -1.37 6.33
CA LYS A 103 -5.41 -1.77 7.59
C LYS A 103 -5.85 -0.58 8.43
N SER A 104 -4.99 0.43 8.58
CA SER A 104 -5.35 1.67 9.29
C SER A 104 -6.57 2.35 8.66
N LYS A 105 -6.62 2.42 7.34
CA LYS A 105 -7.73 3.04 6.60
C LYS A 105 -9.00 2.20 6.64
N GLU A 106 -8.87 0.88 6.67
CA GLU A 106 -9.97 -0.05 6.83
C GLU A 106 -10.61 0.11 8.22
N ASP A 107 -9.80 0.19 9.27
CA ASP A 107 -10.27 0.45 10.64
C ASP A 107 -10.99 1.81 10.73
N GLU A 108 -10.43 2.86 10.13
CA GLU A 108 -11.08 4.18 10.03
C GLU A 108 -12.43 4.10 9.29
N PHE A 109 -12.48 3.34 8.20
CA PHE A 109 -13.69 3.15 7.40
C PHE A 109 -14.78 2.40 8.16
N LEU A 110 -14.43 1.30 8.84
CA LEU A 110 -15.35 0.55 9.69
C LEU A 110 -15.86 1.39 10.86
N ALA A 111 -14.97 2.17 11.50
CA ALA A 111 -15.34 3.10 12.56
C ALA A 111 -16.30 4.19 12.05
N PHE A 112 -16.06 4.73 10.85
CA PHE A 112 -16.93 5.70 10.20
C PHE A 112 -18.32 5.12 9.91
N GLN A 113 -18.39 3.92 9.33
CA GLN A 113 -19.66 3.23 9.06
C GLN A 113 -20.45 3.00 10.36
N LYS A 114 -19.78 2.56 11.43
CA LYS A 114 -20.41 2.34 12.74
C LYS A 114 -20.89 3.64 13.38
N LYS A 115 -20.09 4.70 13.32
CA LYS A 115 -20.39 6.02 13.92
C LYS A 115 -21.64 6.67 13.32
N TYR A 116 -21.87 6.49 12.02
CA TYR A 116 -22.99 7.12 11.31
C TYR A 116 -24.09 6.14 10.90
N ASN A 117 -24.03 4.89 11.37
CA ASN A 117 -24.98 3.82 11.04
C ASN A 117 -25.22 3.69 9.53
N ILE A 118 -24.15 3.78 8.73
CA ILE A 118 -24.24 3.72 7.27
C ILE A 118 -24.62 2.30 6.86
N GLN A 119 -25.88 2.14 6.45
CA GLN A 119 -26.40 0.91 5.86
C GLN A 119 -26.01 0.90 4.39
N VAL A 120 -25.05 0.04 4.02
CA VAL A 120 -24.73 -0.20 2.62
C VAL A 120 -25.93 -0.89 2.00
N LYS A 121 -26.75 -0.16 1.24
CA LYS A 121 -27.71 -0.79 0.33
C LYS A 121 -26.87 -1.46 -0.77
N GLN A 122 -26.88 -2.80 -0.79
CA GLN A 122 -26.29 -3.61 -1.85
C GLN A 122 -26.82 -3.18 -3.22
#